data_AF-A0A428W818-F1
#
_entry.id   AF-A0A428W818-F1
#
_cell.length_a   1.000
_cell.length_b   1.000
_cell.length_c   1.000
_cell.angle_alpha   90.00
_cell.angle_beta   90.00
_cell.angle_gamma   90.00
#
_symmetry.space_group_name_H-M   'P 1'
#
loop_
_entity.id
_entity.type
_entity.pdbx_description
1 polymer ?
#
loop_
_entity_poly.entity_id
_entity_poly.type
_entity_poly.pdbx_seq_one_letter_code
_entity_poly.pdbx_strand_id
1 'polypeptide(L)'
;MITCVVDYVIDAAKLPDFERFAAAWMRLVQREGGVHHGYFLPAEGASDEARALFSFESLAAYERYRTLFGVDPDFIEADKIREESGCVVRYRRTFMRPLLPDDEPGDEPGDEDG
;
A
#
# COMPACT_ATOMS: atom_id res chain seq x y z
N MET A 1 -12.36 8.28 -1.66
CA MET A 1 -11.28 7.26 -1.56
C MET A 1 -9.99 7.81 -2.14
N ILE A 2 -8.86 7.47 -1.53
CA ILE A 2 -7.51 7.72 -2.07
C ILE A 2 -6.71 6.42 -2.05
N THR A 3 -5.74 6.28 -2.96
CA THR A 3 -4.79 5.17 -2.98
C THR A 3 -3.40 5.71 -2.72
N CYS A 4 -2.75 5.21 -1.66
CA CYS A 4 -1.33 5.42 -1.45
C CYS A 4 -0.57 4.39 -2.30
N VAL A 5 0.31 4.89 -3.16
CA VAL A 5 1.21 4.09 -3.98
C VAL A 5 2.61 4.27 -3.41
N VAL A 6 3.19 3.17 -2.94
CA VAL A 6 4.55 3.15 -2.39
C VAL A 6 5.47 2.40 -3.32
N ASP A 7 6.34 3.13 -3.97
CA ASP A 7 7.41 2.59 -4.81
C ASP A 7 8.59 2.25 -3.91
N TYR A 8 9.11 1.04 -4.02
CA TYR A 8 10.28 0.57 -3.29
C TYR A 8 11.39 0.20 -4.27
N VAL A 9 12.62 0.58 -3.92
CA VAL A 9 13.84 -0.09 -4.36
C VAL A 9 14.26 -0.99 -3.20
N ILE A 10 14.40 -2.29 -3.44
CA ILE A 10 14.69 -3.31 -2.43
C ILE A 10 16.04 -3.97 -2.70
N ASP A 11 16.63 -4.56 -1.66
CA ASP A 11 17.77 -5.45 -1.83
C ASP A 11 17.28 -6.82 -2.31
N ALA A 12 17.57 -7.16 -3.56
CA ALA A 12 17.12 -8.41 -4.18
C ALA A 12 17.59 -9.67 -3.43
N ALA A 13 18.72 -9.61 -2.72
CA ALA A 13 19.22 -10.72 -1.90
C ALA A 13 18.41 -10.91 -0.60
N LYS A 14 17.60 -9.92 -0.22
CA LYS A 14 16.81 -9.88 1.01
C LYS A 14 15.31 -9.88 0.76
N LEU A 15 14.89 -10.42 -0.38
CA LEU A 15 13.49 -10.59 -0.72
C LEU A 15 12.67 -11.29 0.39
N PRO A 16 13.17 -12.36 1.06
CA PRO A 16 12.42 -12.98 2.16
C PRO A 16 12.13 -12.04 3.34
N ASP A 17 13.06 -11.12 3.66
CA ASP A 17 12.84 -10.12 4.71
C ASP A 17 11.89 -9.02 4.25
N PHE A 18 11.94 -8.64 2.96
CA PHE A 18 10.97 -7.73 2.39
C PHE A 18 9.54 -8.32 2.38
N GLU A 19 9.39 -9.62 2.11
CA GLU A 19 8.09 -10.31 2.21
C GLU A 19 7.55 -10.32 3.64
N ARG A 20 8.42 -10.56 4.64
CA ARG A 20 8.05 -10.48 6.06
C ARG A 20 7.59 -9.07 6.45
N PHE A 21 8.33 -8.05 6.00
CA PHE A 21 7.97 -6.64 6.14
C PHE A 21 6.61 -6.37 5.49
N ALA A 22 6.44 -6.73 4.22
CA ALA A 22 5.21 -6.53 3.45
C ALA A 22 4.00 -7.18 4.13
N ALA A 23 4.14 -8.43 4.60
CA ALA A 23 3.08 -9.14 5.30
C ALA A 23 2.67 -8.46 6.61
N ALA A 24 3.62 -7.89 7.36
CA ALA A 24 3.30 -7.11 8.55
C ALA A 24 2.52 -5.84 8.20
N TRP A 25 2.97 -5.08 7.20
CA TRP A 25 2.29 -3.86 6.75
C TRP A 25 0.90 -4.11 6.18
N MET A 26 0.68 -5.21 5.44
CA MET A 26 -0.65 -5.59 4.96
C MET A 26 -1.64 -5.77 6.12
N ARG A 27 -1.23 -6.50 7.18
CA ARG A 27 -2.07 -6.70 8.38
C ARG A 27 -2.36 -5.38 9.09
N LEU A 28 -1.37 -4.52 9.25
CA LEU A 28 -1.52 -3.23 9.92
C LEU A 28 -2.44 -2.27 9.15
N VAL A 29 -2.29 -2.19 7.83
CA VAL A 29 -3.20 -1.38 6.99
C VAL A 29 -4.65 -1.87 7.15
N GLN A 30 -4.86 -3.18 7.09
CA GLN A 30 -6.21 -3.75 7.24
C GLN A 30 -6.79 -3.54 8.63
N ARG A 31 -5.96 -3.66 9.69
CA ARG A 31 -6.36 -3.38 11.08
C ARG A 31 -6.86 -1.96 11.26
N GLU A 32 -6.23 -0.99 10.61
CA GLU A 32 -6.55 0.44 10.71
C GLU A 32 -7.61 0.91 9.68
N GLY A 33 -8.38 -0.03 9.11
CA GLY A 33 -9.50 0.26 8.22
C GLY A 33 -9.09 0.63 6.79
N GLY A 34 -7.83 0.43 6.41
CA GLY A 34 -7.38 0.53 5.03
C GLY A 34 -7.65 -0.75 4.24
N VAL A 35 -7.77 -0.64 2.92
CA VAL A 35 -7.86 -1.78 2.00
C VAL A 35 -6.52 -1.94 1.32
N HIS A 36 -5.85 -3.07 1.54
CA HIS A 36 -4.57 -3.36 0.87
C HIS A 36 -4.82 -4.07 -0.47
N HIS A 37 -4.25 -3.55 -1.55
CA HIS A 37 -4.41 -4.10 -2.91
C HIS A 37 -3.30 -5.06 -3.31
N GLY A 38 -2.23 -5.10 -2.51
CA GLY A 38 -1.14 -6.05 -2.65
C GLY A 38 0.23 -5.38 -2.64
N TYR A 39 1.24 -6.20 -2.33
CA TYR A 39 2.62 -5.90 -2.67
C TYR A 39 2.93 -6.62 -3.99
N PHE A 40 3.36 -5.86 -4.98
CA PHE A 40 3.81 -6.33 -6.27
C PHE A 40 5.33 -6.45 -6.20
N LEU A 41 5.82 -7.68 -6.18
CA LEU A 41 7.23 -8.01 -6.01
C LEU A 41 7.92 -8.18 -7.38
N PRO A 42 9.26 -8.12 -7.43
CA PRO A 42 10.01 -8.47 -8.62
C PRO A 42 9.62 -9.86 -9.15
N ALA A 43 9.37 -9.94 -10.46
CA ALA A 43 9.17 -11.19 -11.17
C ALA A 43 9.96 -11.17 -12.48
N GLU A 44 9.39 -10.58 -13.54
CA GLU A 44 10.08 -10.34 -14.82
C GLU A 44 10.36 -8.84 -14.99
N GLY A 45 11.59 -8.48 -15.37
CA GLY A 45 12.04 -7.09 -15.48
C GLY A 45 13.03 -6.70 -14.38
N ALA A 46 12.79 -5.59 -13.69
CA ALA A 46 13.66 -5.11 -12.61
C ALA A 46 13.62 -6.06 -11.40
N SER A 47 14.80 -6.49 -10.94
CA SER A 47 14.94 -7.43 -9.82
C SER A 47 14.80 -6.78 -8.44
N ASP A 48 14.79 -5.45 -8.39
CA ASP A 48 14.87 -4.63 -7.18
C ASP A 48 13.71 -3.65 -7.05
N GLU A 49 12.73 -3.66 -7.96
CA GLU A 49 11.55 -2.80 -7.88
C GLU A 49 10.36 -3.55 -7.29
N ALA A 50 9.83 -3.03 -6.18
CA ALA A 50 8.57 -3.50 -5.61
C ALA A 50 7.59 -2.34 -5.42
N ARG A 51 6.30 -2.63 -5.36
CA ARG A 51 5.28 -1.59 -5.14
C ARG A 51 4.17 -2.07 -4.22
N ALA A 52 3.74 -1.22 -3.29
CA ALA A 52 2.54 -1.46 -2.49
C ALA A 52 1.45 -0.47 -2.85
N LEU A 53 0.23 -0.97 -2.98
CA LEU A 53 -0.96 -0.15 -3.18
C LEU A 53 -1.93 -0.45 -2.05
N PHE A 54 -2.42 0.61 -1.42
CA PHE A 54 -3.51 0.49 -0.44
C PHE A 54 -4.36 1.76 -0.42
N SER A 55 -5.64 1.60 -0.12
CA SER A 55 -6.62 2.69 -0.12
C SER A 55 -7.17 2.98 1.25
N PHE A 56 -7.52 4.25 1.45
CA PHE A 56 -8.30 4.75 2.57
C PHE A 56 -9.46 5.59 2.02
N GLU A 57 -10.53 5.76 2.81
CA GLU A 57 -11.70 6.54 2.41
C GLU A 57 -11.34 8.00 2.05
N SER A 58 -10.37 8.59 2.75
CA SER A 58 -9.91 9.97 2.56
C SER A 58 -8.47 10.17 3.02
N LEU A 59 -7.89 11.32 2.67
CA LEU A 59 -6.57 11.73 3.18
C LEU A 59 -6.57 11.86 4.71
N ALA A 60 -7.65 12.37 5.29
CA ALA A 60 -7.79 12.47 6.75
C ALA A 60 -7.78 11.09 7.44
N ALA A 61 -8.38 10.06 6.83
CA ALA A 61 -8.32 8.69 7.36
C ALA A 61 -6.89 8.14 7.33
N TYR A 62 -6.17 8.36 6.22
CA TYR A 62 -4.77 8.00 6.10
C TYR A 62 -3.87 8.76 7.09
N GLU A 63 -4.11 10.04 7.33
CA GLU A 63 -3.34 10.83 8.30
C GLU A 63 -3.52 10.32 9.72
N ARG A 64 -4.74 9.90 10.12
CA ARG A 64 -4.97 9.23 11.41
C ARG A 64 -4.15 7.95 11.52
N TYR A 65 -4.20 7.10 10.50
CA TYR A 65 -3.37 5.89 10.42
C TYR A 65 -1.88 6.20 10.61
N ARG A 66 -1.37 7.28 10.00
CA ARG A 66 0.04 7.70 10.14
C ARG A 66 0.42 8.13 11.56
N THR A 67 -0.52 8.57 12.39
CA THR A 67 -0.21 8.98 13.78
C THR A 67 0.31 7.83 14.64
N LEU A 68 0.06 6.59 14.22
CA LEU A 68 0.51 5.38 14.91
C LEU A 68 1.98 5.06 14.65
N PHE A 69 2.60 5.66 13.63
CA PHE A 69 3.96 5.33 13.23
C PHE A 69 4.94 5.78 14.31
N GLY A 70 5.75 4.85 14.82
CA GLY A 70 6.68 5.11 15.92
C GLY A 70 6.01 5.24 17.30
N VAL A 71 4.70 5.01 17.40
CA VAL A 71 3.93 5.05 18.66
C VAL A 71 3.35 3.69 18.98
N ASP A 72 2.69 3.06 18.01
CA ASP A 72 2.09 1.75 18.16
C ASP A 72 3.19 0.65 18.09
N PRO A 73 3.24 -0.28 19.07
CA PRO A 73 4.25 -1.32 19.12
C PRO A 73 4.34 -2.20 17.88
N ASP A 74 3.22 -2.52 17.23
CA ASP A 74 3.21 -3.40 16.07
C ASP A 74 3.74 -2.67 14.83
N PHE A 75 3.49 -1.37 14.71
CA PHE A 75 4.09 -0.54 13.66
C PHE A 75 5.60 -0.38 13.86
N ILE A 76 6.04 -0.18 15.10
CA ILE A 76 7.46 -0.13 15.44
C ILE A 76 8.14 -1.45 15.06
N GLU A 77 7.53 -2.58 15.42
CA GLU A 77 8.10 -3.90 15.10
C GLU A 77 8.15 -4.17 13.59
N ALA A 78 7.11 -3.77 12.85
CA ALA A 78 7.13 -3.85 11.39
C ALA A 78 8.23 -2.98 10.76
N ASP A 79 8.51 -1.81 11.33
CA ASP A 79 9.59 -0.93 10.88
C ASP A 79 10.97 -1.52 11.16
N LYS A 80 11.18 -2.14 12.32
CA LYS A 80 12.44 -2.80 12.66
C LYS A 80 12.86 -3.86 11.65
N ILE A 81 11.91 -4.60 11.06
CA ILE A 81 12.23 -5.61 10.03
C ILE A 81 13.05 -4.98 8.90
N ARG A 82 12.66 -3.79 8.40
CA ARG A 82 13.41 -3.12 7.33
C ARG A 82 14.69 -2.45 7.83
N GLU A 83 14.72 -1.96 9.07
CA GLU A 83 15.90 -1.32 9.65
C GLU A 83 17.02 -2.33 9.89
N GLU A 84 16.68 -3.50 10.46
CA GLU A 84 17.64 -4.55 10.81
C GLU A 84 18.13 -5.32 9.59
N SER A 85 17.22 -5.67 8.67
CA SER A 85 17.60 -6.38 7.44
C SER A 85 18.25 -5.45 6.41
N GLY A 86 17.83 -4.19 6.34
CA GLY A 86 18.16 -3.31 5.22
C GLY A 86 17.53 -3.79 3.90
N CYS A 87 16.38 -4.48 3.94
CA CYS A 87 15.71 -4.99 2.74
C CYS A 87 15.12 -3.88 1.85
N VAL A 88 14.87 -2.68 2.39
CA VAL A 88 14.41 -1.50 1.64
C VAL A 88 15.56 -0.51 1.50
N VAL A 89 16.02 -0.29 0.27
CA VAL A 89 17.10 0.67 -0.06
C VAL A 89 16.55 2.08 -0.19
N ARG A 90 15.39 2.23 -0.83
CA ARG A 90 14.73 3.51 -1.05
C ARG A 90 13.23 3.29 -1.16
N TYR A 91 12.44 4.28 -0.76
CA TYR A 91 11.03 4.29 -1.07
C TYR A 91 10.53 5.70 -1.43
N ARG A 92 9.44 5.76 -2.19
CA ARG A 92 8.71 7.00 -2.50
C ARG A 92 7.21 6.73 -2.37
N ARG A 93 6.49 7.67 -1.77
CA ARG A 93 5.04 7.60 -1.61
C ARG A 93 4.35 8.65 -2.48
N THR A 94 3.28 8.26 -3.15
CA THR A 94 2.38 9.16 -3.89
C THR A 94 0.93 8.81 -3.57
N PHE A 95 0.03 9.78 -3.78
CA PHE A 95 -1.40 9.60 -3.58
C PHE A 95 -2.13 9.79 -4.90
N MET A 96 -3.00 8.84 -5.22
CA MET A 96 -3.74 8.81 -6.46
C MET A 96 -5.23 8.63 -6.19
N ARG A 97 -6.07 9.16 -7.07
CA ARG A 97 -7.49 8.82 -7.11
C ARG A 97 -7.63 7.49 -7.86
N PRO A 98 -8.18 6.43 -7.25
CA PRO A 98 -8.44 5.20 -7.98
C PRO A 98 -9.62 5.37 -8.94
N LEU A 99 -9.62 4.56 -9.99
CA LEU A 99 -10.78 4.26 -10.83
C LEU A 99 -10.88 2.73 -10.81
N LEU A 100 -11.85 2.19 -10.07
CA LEU A 100 -12.05 0.75 -9.89
C LEU A 100 -13.23 0.26 -10.75
N PRO A 101 -13.35 -1.04 -11.04
CA PRO A 101 -14.45 -1.59 -11.82
C PRO A 101 -15.85 -1.23 -11.26
N ASP A 102 -15.99 -1.13 -9.94
CA ASP A 102 -17.26 -0.75 -9.30
C ASP A 102 -17.56 0.76 -9.38
N ASP A 103 -16.64 1.57 -9.92
CA ASP A 103 -16.80 3.02 -10.12
C ASP A 103 -17.34 3.36 -11.53
N GLU A 104 -17.78 2.36 -12.33
CA GLU A 104 -18.42 2.64 -13.61
C GLU A 104 -19.64 3.55 -13.39
N PRO A 105 -19.80 4.64 -14.18
CA PRO A 105 -21.04 5.39 -14.17
C PRO A 105 -22.13 4.41 -14.62
N GLY A 106 -23.02 4.07 -13.69
CA GLY A 106 -24.16 3.19 -14.01
C GLY A 106 -24.85 3.73 -15.25
N ASP A 107 -25.23 2.83 -16.17
CA ASP A 107 -26.11 3.15 -17.30
C ASP A 107 -27.23 4.05 -16.76
N GLU A 108 -27.18 5.34 -17.10
CA GLU A 108 -28.34 6.20 -16.90
C GLU A 108 -29.46 5.50 -17.68
N PRO A 109 -30.59 5.14 -17.04
CA PRO A 109 -31.70 4.58 -17.77
C PRO A 109 -32.04 5.60 -18.85
N GLY A 110 -31.79 5.22 -20.11
CA GLY A 110 -32.07 6.08 -21.24
C GLY A 110 -33.50 6.57 -21.10
N ASP A 111 -33.69 7.88 -21.22
CA ASP A 111 -34.98 8.53 -21.27
C ASP A 111 -35.86 7.81 -22.31
N GLU A 112 -36.65 6.83 -21.88
CA GLU A 112 -37.84 6.37 -22.59
C GLU A 112 -38.90 7.46 -22.40
N ASP A 113 -38.74 8.58 -23.10
CA ASP A 113 -39.81 9.56 -23.27
C ASP A 113 -39.71 10.16 -24.68
N GLY A 114 -40.68 9.79 -25.55
CA GLY A 114 -40.97 10.49 -26.80
C GLY A 114 -41.38 9.62 -27.99
#